data_AF-A0ABD5KDT8-F1
#
_entry.id   AF-A0ABD5KDT8-F1
#
_cell.length_a   1.000
_cell.length_b   1.000
_cell.length_c   1.000
_cell.angle_alpha   90.00
_cell.angle_beta   90.00
_cell.angle_gamma   90.00
#
_symmetry.space_group_name_H-M   'P 1'
#
loop_
_entity.id
_entity.type
_entity.pdbx_description
1 polymer ?
#
loop_
_entity_poly.entity_id
_entity_poly.type
_entity_poly.pdbx_seq_one_letter_code
_entity_poly.pdbx_strand_id
1 'polypeptide(L)'
;MLGKRRRFWFFIGAAIMFLYFLITSNPDPNKPISRNQVISTEMSIVVYTRTGDGGAHTSIDNVTLSKEDISRIVGWLNAAPESAKIPVDDVTGSISAGIALKLKHNAKVTIQYNRKQIIVTRKNRFNRSSRYIVDQKDLRDFMDQKLKGTYFGKDFVKDE
;
A
#
# COMPACT_ATOMS: atom_id res chain seq x y z
N MET A 1 40.52 -1.85 -35.35
CA MET A 1 39.44 -2.61 -34.65
C MET A 1 39.35 -2.40 -33.12
N LEU A 2 40.29 -1.66 -32.48
CA LEU A 2 40.32 -1.47 -31.01
C LEU A 2 39.16 -0.64 -30.42
N GLY A 3 38.63 0.35 -31.18
CA GLY A 3 37.57 1.24 -30.69
C GLY A 3 36.19 0.59 -30.50
N LYS A 4 35.85 -0.43 -31.31
CA LYS A 4 34.56 -1.14 -31.20
C LYS A 4 34.49 -2.02 -29.94
N ARG A 5 35.59 -2.72 -29.59
CA ARG A 5 35.66 -3.55 -28.37
C ARG A 5 35.61 -2.70 -27.09
N ARG A 6 36.29 -1.55 -27.07
CA ARG A 6 36.29 -0.65 -25.91
C ARG A 6 34.91 -0.03 -25.65
N ARG A 7 34.19 0.34 -26.71
CA ARG A 7 32.77 0.77 -26.62
C ARG A 7 31.86 -0.36 -26.15
N PHE A 8 32.04 -1.58 -26.65
CA PHE A 8 31.27 -2.75 -26.23
C PHE A 8 31.38 -3.04 -24.74
N TRP A 9 32.60 -3.07 -24.18
CA TRP A 9 32.81 -3.26 -22.74
C TRP A 9 32.25 -2.12 -21.90
N PHE A 10 32.28 -0.87 -22.41
CA PHE A 10 31.64 0.27 -21.76
C PHE A 10 30.11 0.11 -21.70
N PHE A 11 29.48 -0.33 -22.79
CA PHE A 11 28.03 -0.61 -22.80
C PHE A 11 27.64 -1.76 -21.87
N ILE A 12 28.46 -2.81 -21.79
CA ILE A 12 28.26 -3.90 -20.83
C ILE A 12 28.39 -3.39 -19.40
N GLY A 13 29.43 -2.64 -19.08
CA GLY A 13 29.63 -2.07 -17.75
C GLY A 13 28.46 -1.16 -17.35
N ALA A 14 28.01 -0.29 -18.25
CA ALA A 14 26.85 0.58 -18.04
C ALA A 14 25.55 -0.24 -17.84
N ALA A 15 25.34 -1.31 -18.62
CA ALA A 15 24.18 -2.18 -18.48
C ALA A 15 24.18 -2.94 -17.13
N ILE A 16 25.35 -3.40 -16.67
CA ILE A 16 25.51 -4.05 -15.37
C ILE A 16 25.22 -3.07 -14.23
N MET A 17 25.78 -1.86 -14.30
CA MET A 17 25.53 -0.81 -13.30
C MET A 17 24.04 -0.40 -13.27
N PHE A 18 23.41 -0.27 -14.43
CA PHE A 18 21.99 0.03 -14.52
C PHE A 18 21.11 -1.09 -13.95
N LEU A 19 21.45 -2.35 -14.26
CA LEU A 19 20.76 -3.51 -13.69
C LEU A 19 20.93 -3.57 -12.17
N TYR A 20 22.14 -3.32 -11.67
CA TYR A 20 22.42 -3.25 -10.23
C TYR A 20 21.59 -2.16 -9.55
N PHE A 21 21.52 -0.96 -10.15
CA PHE A 21 20.67 0.12 -9.67
C PHE A 21 19.19 -0.29 -9.61
N LEU A 22 18.66 -0.93 -10.66
CA LEU A 22 17.27 -1.40 -10.66
C LEU A 22 16.97 -2.41 -9.55
N ILE A 23 17.90 -3.31 -9.23
CA ILE A 23 17.74 -4.34 -8.20
C ILE A 23 17.86 -3.75 -6.77
N THR A 24 18.62 -2.68 -6.61
CA THR A 24 18.88 -2.05 -5.30
C THR A 24 17.95 -0.88 -4.99
N SER A 25 17.39 -0.23 -6.01
CA SER A 25 16.49 0.91 -5.85
C SER A 25 15.16 0.55 -5.20
N ASN A 26 14.75 1.36 -4.22
CA ASN A 26 13.40 1.31 -3.68
C ASN A 26 12.40 1.89 -4.68
N PRO A 27 11.16 1.39 -4.72
CA PRO A 27 10.13 1.97 -5.57
C PRO A 27 9.89 3.42 -5.18
N ASP A 28 9.70 4.27 -6.18
CA ASP A 28 9.35 5.68 -5.98
C ASP A 28 7.94 5.81 -5.36
N PRO A 29 7.78 6.46 -4.19
CA PRO A 29 6.48 6.72 -3.57
C PRO A 29 5.56 7.65 -4.38
N ASN A 30 6.13 8.43 -5.30
CA ASN A 30 5.40 9.41 -6.12
C ASN A 30 4.99 8.87 -7.50
N LYS A 31 5.56 7.75 -7.93
CA LYS A 31 5.18 7.12 -9.20
C LYS A 31 3.66 6.87 -9.25
N PRO A 32 2.93 7.35 -10.27
CA PRO A 32 1.50 7.13 -10.34
C PRO A 32 1.20 5.64 -10.54
N ILE A 33 0.14 5.16 -9.89
CA ILE A 33 -0.38 3.81 -10.08
C ILE A 33 -1.39 3.88 -11.23
N SER A 34 -1.17 3.11 -12.30
CA SER A 34 -2.17 3.04 -13.35
C SER A 34 -3.22 1.96 -13.04
N ARG A 35 -4.50 2.29 -13.25
CA ARG A 35 -5.61 1.34 -13.04
C ARG A 35 -5.46 0.08 -13.89
N ASN A 36 -4.96 0.22 -15.12
CA ASN A 36 -4.74 -0.91 -16.03
C ASN A 36 -3.59 -1.85 -15.61
N GLN A 37 -2.82 -1.46 -14.58
CA GLN A 37 -1.78 -2.29 -13.98
C GLN A 37 -2.32 -3.11 -12.81
N VAL A 38 -3.48 -2.77 -12.24
CA VAL A 38 -4.09 -3.54 -11.15
C VAL A 38 -4.64 -4.85 -11.71
N ILE A 39 -4.05 -5.97 -11.29
CA ILE A 39 -4.46 -7.33 -11.68
C ILE A 39 -5.52 -7.85 -10.71
N SER A 40 -5.30 -7.65 -9.42
CA SER A 40 -6.24 -8.06 -8.39
C SER A 40 -6.11 -7.24 -7.11
N THR A 41 -7.12 -7.37 -6.27
CA THR A 41 -7.35 -6.58 -5.07
C THR A 41 -7.90 -7.45 -3.98
N GLU A 42 -7.33 -7.32 -2.80
CA GLU A 42 -7.78 -7.98 -1.57
C GLU A 42 -7.95 -6.88 -0.51
N MET A 43 -9.09 -6.84 0.17
CA MET A 43 -9.29 -6.00 1.35
C MET A 43 -9.67 -6.88 2.53
N SER A 44 -9.10 -6.56 3.68
CA SER A 44 -9.44 -7.18 4.95
C SER A 44 -9.64 -6.14 6.04
N ILE A 45 -10.55 -6.42 6.96
CA ILE A 45 -10.88 -5.57 8.11
C ILE A 45 -10.85 -6.40 9.39
N VAL A 46 -10.55 -5.75 10.51
CA VAL A 46 -10.58 -6.36 11.83
C VAL A 46 -11.96 -6.13 12.45
N VAL A 47 -12.56 -7.22 12.93
CA VAL A 47 -13.87 -7.24 13.59
C VAL A 47 -13.71 -7.76 15.02
N TYR A 48 -14.30 -7.04 15.97
CA TYR A 48 -14.31 -7.37 17.38
C TYR A 48 -15.71 -7.83 17.76
N THR A 49 -15.82 -9.02 18.33
CA THR A 49 -17.09 -9.59 18.79
C THR A 49 -17.00 -9.97 20.26
N ARG A 50 -18.14 -9.89 20.96
CA ARG A 50 -18.22 -10.37 22.35
C ARG A 50 -18.39 -11.87 22.32
N THR A 51 -17.63 -12.57 23.15
CA THR A 51 -17.87 -13.99 23.42
C THR A 51 -18.92 -14.12 24.53
N GLY A 52 -19.67 -15.23 24.53
CA GLY A 52 -20.78 -15.45 25.47
C GLY A 52 -20.36 -15.55 26.94
N ASP A 53 -19.06 -15.70 27.20
CA ASP A 53 -18.42 -15.73 28.52
C ASP A 53 -17.90 -14.36 28.99
N GLY A 54 -18.17 -13.28 28.25
CA GLY A 54 -17.74 -11.92 28.58
C GLY A 54 -16.35 -11.54 28.06
N GLY A 55 -15.69 -12.43 27.32
CA GLY A 55 -14.44 -12.14 26.61
C GLY A 55 -14.62 -11.36 25.29
N ALA A 56 -13.49 -11.04 24.67
CA ALA A 56 -13.43 -10.42 23.35
C ALA A 56 -12.75 -11.35 22.34
N HIS A 57 -13.39 -11.57 21.21
CA HIS A 57 -12.81 -12.26 20.07
C HIS A 57 -12.51 -11.26 18.96
N THR A 58 -11.38 -11.46 18.27
CA THR A 58 -10.96 -10.65 17.13
C THR A 58 -10.85 -11.54 15.90
N SER A 59 -11.60 -11.22 14.85
CA SER A 59 -11.51 -11.89 13.54
C SER A 59 -11.01 -10.93 12.46
N ILE A 60 -10.54 -11.50 11.36
CA ILE A 60 -10.20 -10.77 10.14
C ILE A 60 -11.18 -11.20 9.05
N ASP A 61 -11.96 -10.24 8.58
CA ASP A 61 -13.00 -10.47 7.60
C ASP A 61 -12.55 -9.90 6.24
N ASN A 62 -12.75 -10.69 5.18
CA ASN A 62 -12.45 -10.24 3.82
C ASN A 62 -13.61 -9.39 3.28
N VAL A 63 -13.27 -8.25 2.68
CA VAL A 63 -14.24 -7.32 2.10
C VAL A 63 -14.03 -7.26 0.60
N THR A 64 -15.10 -7.46 -0.16
CA THR A 64 -15.07 -7.30 -1.61
C THR A 64 -15.07 -5.81 -1.96
N LEU A 65 -14.11 -5.40 -2.79
CA LEU A 65 -14.06 -4.06 -3.38
C LEU A 65 -14.70 -4.07 -4.77
N SER A 66 -15.56 -3.09 -5.05
CA SER A 66 -16.09 -2.87 -6.39
C SER A 66 -15.02 -2.30 -7.34
N LYS A 67 -15.27 -2.34 -8.65
CA LYS A 67 -14.35 -1.73 -9.64
C LYS A 67 -14.25 -0.21 -9.45
N GLU A 68 -15.33 0.41 -8.97
CA GLU A 68 -15.45 1.82 -8.66
C GLU A 68 -14.66 2.16 -7.40
N ASP A 69 -14.74 1.34 -6.34
CA ASP A 69 -13.95 1.49 -5.12
C ASP A 69 -12.45 1.46 -5.46
N ILE A 70 -12.02 0.47 -6.25
CA ILE A 70 -10.61 0.35 -6.69
C ILE A 70 -10.19 1.59 -7.48
N SER A 71 -11.05 2.10 -8.36
CA SER A 71 -10.75 3.30 -9.15
C SER A 71 -10.58 4.53 -8.28
N ARG A 72 -11.45 4.70 -7.26
CA ARG A 72 -11.36 5.79 -6.30
C ARG A 72 -10.09 5.69 -5.45
N ILE A 73 -9.79 4.51 -4.91
CA ILE A 73 -8.58 4.27 -4.11
C ILE A 73 -7.30 4.63 -4.90
N VAL A 74 -7.20 4.17 -6.15
CA VAL A 74 -6.06 4.52 -7.02
C VAL A 74 -6.03 6.02 -7.30
N GLY A 75 -7.18 6.63 -7.55
CA GLY A 75 -7.31 8.08 -7.75
C GLY A 75 -6.81 8.87 -6.55
N TRP A 76 -7.27 8.54 -5.34
CA TRP A 76 -6.87 9.19 -4.09
C TRP A 76 -5.37 9.04 -3.81
N LEU A 77 -4.79 7.86 -4.02
CA LEU A 77 -3.35 7.65 -3.85
C LEU A 77 -2.50 8.48 -4.84
N ASN A 78 -2.99 8.65 -6.07
CA ASN A 78 -2.31 9.45 -7.08
C ASN A 78 -2.50 10.96 -6.88
N ALA A 79 -3.63 11.38 -6.30
CA ALA A 79 -3.94 12.78 -6.02
C ALA A 79 -3.18 13.33 -4.82
N ALA A 80 -2.69 12.46 -3.92
CA ALA A 80 -1.90 12.88 -2.77
C ALA A 80 -0.57 13.53 -3.22
N PRO A 81 -0.33 14.82 -2.91
CA PRO A 81 0.91 15.50 -3.28
C PRO A 81 2.10 14.87 -2.55
N GLU A 82 3.30 15.08 -3.09
CA GLU A 82 4.53 14.58 -2.48
C GLU A 82 4.72 15.08 -1.05
N SER A 83 4.38 16.34 -0.77
CA SER A 83 4.44 16.94 0.58
C SER A 83 3.52 16.28 1.60
N ALA A 84 2.48 15.57 1.17
CA ALA A 84 1.57 14.83 2.05
C ALA A 84 2.05 13.40 2.34
N LYS A 85 3.20 12.99 1.79
CA LYS A 85 3.76 11.65 1.96
C LYS A 85 5.00 11.71 2.85
N ILE A 86 4.86 11.21 4.07
CA ILE A 86 5.94 11.21 5.05
C ILE A 86 6.58 9.83 5.04
N PRO A 87 7.86 9.68 4.62
CA PRO A 87 8.54 8.40 4.63
C PRO A 87 8.67 7.88 6.06
N VAL A 88 8.45 6.58 6.25
CA VAL A 88 8.59 5.94 7.56
C VAL A 88 9.21 4.56 7.43
N ASP A 89 10.08 4.23 8.37
CA ASP A 89 10.70 2.90 8.44
C ASP A 89 9.79 1.90 9.15
N ASP A 90 9.06 2.33 10.19
CA ASP A 90 8.18 1.48 10.99
C ASP A 90 6.75 2.02 11.11
N VAL A 91 5.84 1.09 11.40
CA VAL A 91 4.40 1.37 11.59
C VAL A 91 4.06 1.11 13.05
N THR A 92 3.54 2.14 13.72
CA THR A 92 3.05 2.02 15.08
C THR A 92 1.54 1.82 15.12
N GLY A 93 1.09 0.98 16.05
CA GLY A 93 -0.32 0.75 16.33
C GLY A 93 -0.95 -0.41 15.56
N SER A 94 -2.09 -0.88 16.07
CA SER A 94 -2.82 -2.02 15.53
C SER A 94 -3.54 -1.67 14.23
N ILE A 95 -3.26 -2.41 13.17
CA ILE A 95 -3.95 -2.24 11.88
C ILE A 95 -5.40 -2.71 12.01
N SER A 96 -6.34 -1.84 11.67
CA SER A 96 -7.77 -2.12 11.65
C SER A 96 -8.29 -2.50 10.26
N ALA A 97 -7.66 -2.01 9.19
CA ALA A 97 -8.00 -2.37 7.82
C ALA A 97 -6.76 -2.43 6.94
N GLY A 98 -6.79 -3.31 5.94
CA GLY A 98 -5.74 -3.47 4.94
C GLY A 98 -6.31 -3.65 3.54
N ILE A 99 -5.69 -3.02 2.55
CA ILE A 99 -5.96 -3.22 1.13
C ILE A 99 -4.66 -3.58 0.44
N ALA A 100 -4.66 -4.67 -0.32
CA ALA A 100 -3.55 -5.11 -1.15
C ALA A 100 -3.92 -5.02 -2.63
N LEU A 101 -3.23 -4.15 -3.36
CA LEU A 101 -3.29 -4.04 -4.81
C LEU A 101 -2.13 -4.86 -5.41
N LYS A 102 -2.44 -5.95 -6.13
CA LYS A 102 -1.45 -6.69 -6.91
C LYS A 102 -1.38 -6.07 -8.30
N LEU A 103 -0.19 -5.61 -8.69
CA LEU A 103 0.06 -4.95 -9.96
C LEU A 103 0.80 -5.87 -10.94
N LYS A 104 0.80 -5.49 -12.21
CA LYS A 104 1.67 -6.10 -13.24
C LYS A 104 3.13 -6.12 -12.82
N HIS A 105 3.88 -7.07 -13.39
CA HIS A 105 5.30 -7.28 -13.12
C HIS A 105 5.60 -7.57 -11.64
N ASN A 106 4.71 -8.27 -10.93
CA ASN A 106 4.88 -8.65 -9.52
C ASN A 106 5.11 -7.46 -8.57
N ALA A 107 4.66 -6.26 -8.94
CA ALA A 107 4.63 -5.14 -8.02
C ALA A 107 3.38 -5.22 -7.11
N LYS A 108 3.48 -4.67 -5.90
CA LYS A 108 2.39 -4.66 -4.93
C LYS A 108 2.30 -3.31 -4.25
N VAL A 109 1.08 -2.83 -4.02
CA VAL A 109 0.83 -1.69 -3.15
C VAL A 109 -0.07 -2.17 -2.02
N THR A 110 0.39 -2.04 -0.79
CA THR A 110 -0.39 -2.34 0.41
C THR A 110 -0.74 -1.02 1.09
N ILE A 111 -2.01 -0.84 1.42
CA ILE A 111 -2.55 0.30 2.16
C ILE A 111 -3.03 -0.26 3.49
N GLN A 112 -2.51 0.23 4.60
CA GLN A 112 -2.89 -0.19 5.95
C GLN A 112 -3.43 1.01 6.70
N TYR A 113 -4.45 0.79 7.51
CA TYR A 113 -5.11 1.84 8.27
C TYR A 113 -5.30 1.42 9.72
N ASN A 114 -4.80 2.22 10.65
CA ASN A 114 -4.87 1.98 12.09
C ASN A 114 -5.88 2.91 12.81
N ARG A 115 -6.87 3.44 12.08
CA ARG A 115 -7.84 4.47 12.54
C ARG A 115 -7.26 5.88 12.81
N LYS A 116 -5.94 6.05 12.71
CA LYS A 116 -5.24 7.34 12.86
C LYS A 116 -4.51 7.74 11.57
N GLN A 117 -3.75 6.82 10.99
CA GLN A 117 -2.84 7.03 9.87
C GLN A 117 -3.10 6.01 8.77
N ILE A 118 -2.93 6.46 7.52
CA ILE A 118 -2.90 5.59 6.35
C ILE A 118 -1.43 5.34 6.00
N ILE A 119 -1.01 4.09 6.11
CA ILE A 119 0.34 3.67 5.74
C ILE A 119 0.28 2.99 4.38
N VAL A 120 1.10 3.46 3.44
CA VAL A 120 1.23 2.86 2.12
C VAL A 120 2.62 2.25 2.00
N THR A 121 2.66 0.95 1.69
CA THR A 121 3.88 0.24 1.33
C THR A 121 3.82 -0.12 -0.15
N ARG A 122 4.81 0.31 -0.92
CA ARG A 122 4.98 -0.10 -2.31
C ARG A 122 6.11 -1.12 -2.37
N LYS A 123 5.90 -2.21 -3.10
CA LYS A 123 6.90 -3.23 -3.39
C LYS A 123 7.09 -3.35 -4.90
N ASN A 124 8.34 -3.36 -5.34
CA ASN A 124 8.66 -3.67 -6.73
C ASN A 124 8.87 -5.18 -6.93
N ARG A 125 9.13 -5.58 -8.17
CA ARG A 125 9.36 -6.97 -8.57
C ARG A 125 10.56 -7.65 -7.89
N PHE A 126 11.48 -6.84 -7.35
CA PHE A 126 12.69 -7.29 -6.65
C PHE A 126 12.50 -7.30 -5.13
N ASN A 127 11.26 -7.21 -4.65
CA ASN A 127 10.89 -7.17 -3.23
C ASN A 127 11.49 -5.99 -2.46
N ARG A 128 12.02 -4.96 -3.15
CA ARG A 128 12.37 -3.68 -2.53
C ARG A 128 11.10 -2.92 -2.20
N SER A 129 11.11 -2.27 -1.05
CA SER A 129 9.94 -1.55 -0.55
C SER A 129 10.24 -0.11 -0.21
N SER A 130 9.28 0.75 -0.51
CA SER A 130 9.18 2.09 0.09
C SER A 130 7.92 2.11 0.95
N ARG A 131 7.99 2.76 2.10
CA ARG A 131 6.86 2.92 3.01
C ARG A 131 6.70 4.39 3.40
N TYR A 132 5.47 4.86 3.42
CA TYR A 132 5.14 6.22 3.79
C TYR A 132 3.76 6.31 4.42
N ILE A 133 3.58 7.28 5.30
CA ILE A 133 2.27 7.73 5.77
C ILE A 133 1.74 8.74 4.76
N VAL A 134 0.45 8.67 4.45
CA VAL A 134 -0.22 9.65 3.60
C VAL A 134 -1.41 10.24 4.33
N ASP A 135 -1.53 11.56 4.33
CA ASP A 135 -2.76 12.24 4.73
C ASP A 135 -3.65 12.42 3.50
N GLN A 136 -4.70 11.60 3.39
CA GLN A 136 -5.69 11.69 2.33
C GLN A 136 -7.07 11.45 2.94
N LYS A 137 -7.89 12.51 2.99
CA LYS A 137 -9.16 12.53 3.70
C LYS A 137 -10.18 11.52 3.14
N ASP A 138 -10.36 11.46 1.83
CA ASP A 138 -11.40 10.60 1.23
C ASP A 138 -11.12 9.11 1.41
N LEU A 139 -9.85 8.71 1.35
CA LEU A 139 -9.37 7.36 1.61
C LEU A 139 -9.53 7.02 3.10
N ARG A 140 -9.29 7.99 3.99
CA ARG A 140 -9.55 7.83 5.43
C ARG A 140 -11.04 7.62 5.68
N ASP A 141 -11.89 8.47 5.13
CA ASP A 141 -13.35 8.42 5.27
C ASP A 141 -13.91 7.11 4.69
N PHE A 142 -13.39 6.66 3.54
CA PHE A 142 -13.72 5.36 2.95
C PHE A 142 -13.37 4.19 3.88
N MET A 143 -12.17 4.19 4.47
CA MET A 143 -11.74 3.15 5.40
C MET A 143 -12.58 3.18 6.68
N ASP A 144 -12.86 4.36 7.22
CA ASP A 144 -13.74 4.53 8.39
C ASP A 144 -15.15 4.01 8.09
N GLN A 145 -15.69 4.27 6.89
CA GLN A 145 -16.99 3.73 6.47
C GLN A 145 -16.99 2.19 6.42
N LYS A 146 -15.93 1.56 5.90
CA LYS A 146 -15.81 0.09 5.86
C LYS A 146 -15.63 -0.53 7.26
N LEU A 147 -15.25 0.27 8.25
CA LEU A 147 -15.02 -0.13 9.63
C LEU A 147 -16.19 0.19 10.59
N LYS A 148 -17.32 0.69 10.08
CA LYS A 148 -18.52 0.92 10.88
C LYS A 148 -19.11 -0.39 11.41
N GLY A 149 -19.55 -0.38 12.66
CA GLY A 149 -20.11 -1.54 13.35
C GLY A 149 -19.12 -2.66 13.67
N THR A 150 -17.84 -2.54 13.30
CA THR A 150 -16.86 -3.62 13.49
C THR A 150 -16.34 -3.74 14.91
N TYR A 151 -16.68 -2.81 15.82
CA TYR A 151 -16.22 -2.83 17.20
C TYR A 151 -17.36 -3.22 18.14
N PHE A 152 -17.49 -4.52 18.42
CA PHE A 152 -18.56 -5.10 19.26
C PHE A 152 -19.97 -4.74 18.78
N GLY A 153 -20.17 -4.70 17.45
CA GLY A 153 -21.44 -4.30 16.84
C GLY A 153 -21.71 -2.79 16.87
N LYS A 154 -20.71 -1.99 17.24
CA LYS A 154 -20.78 -0.52 17.32
C LYS A 154 -19.63 0.12 16.55
N ASP A 155 -19.75 1.43 16.34
CA ASP A 155 -18.65 2.23 15.82
C ASP A 155 -17.58 2.42 16.90
N PHE A 156 -16.32 2.35 16.48
CA PHE A 156 -15.20 2.65 17.37
C PHE A 156 -15.18 4.14 17.69
N VAL A 157 -15.17 4.49 18.98
CA VAL A 157 -14.98 5.88 19.43
C VAL A 157 -13.49 6.19 19.37
N LYS A 158 -13.10 7.17 18.56
CA LYS A 158 -11.72 7.66 18.57
C LYS A 158 -11.53 8.48 19.84
N ASP A 159 -10.53 8.13 20.66
CA ASP A 159 -10.06 9.03 21.71
C ASP A 159 -9.51 10.29 21.02
N GLU A 160 -10.09 11.45 21.33
CA GLU A 160 -9.70 12.78 20.78
C GLU A 160 -8.25 13.15 21.12
#